data_AF-A0A952VNB0-F1
#
_entry.id   AF-A0A952VNB0-F1
#
_cell.length_a   1.000
_cell.length_b   1.000
_cell.length_c   1.000
_cell.angle_alpha   90.00
_cell.angle_beta   90.00
_cell.angle_gamma   90.00
#
_symmetry.space_group_name_H-M   'P 1'
#
loop_
_entity.id
_entity.type
_entity.pdbx_description
1 polymer ?
#
loop_
_entity_poly.entity_id
_entity_poly.type
_entity_poly.pdbx_seq_one_letter_code
_entity_poly.pdbx_strand_id
1 'polypeptide(L)'
;MSEQTITALYEKDHDRLDELFKTFQTSKRSDFTKAKEAFKEFKVGLQRHIVWEEELLFPMWEEKTGMIEDGPTPVMRFEHEQIRQLLDAIHRKVESQDLNSDQEEQSLLNLLGSHNRKEERALYPAIDNVTNADERTTIFNTMKTIPEGRYNACCSGH
;
A
#
# COMPACT_ATOMS: atom_id res chain seq x y z
N MET A 1 -23.35 8.99 -13.55
CA MET A 1 -22.44 8.75 -12.40
C MET A 1 -21.06 8.59 -13.00
N SER A 2 -20.06 9.36 -12.58
CA SER A 2 -18.70 9.17 -13.09
C SER A 2 -18.24 7.76 -12.70
N GLU A 3 -17.83 6.96 -13.69
CA GLU A 3 -17.26 5.64 -13.44
C GLU A 3 -15.99 5.79 -12.59
N GLN A 4 -15.90 5.03 -11.51
CA GLN A 4 -14.71 5.04 -10.65
C GLN A 4 -13.55 4.36 -11.39
N THR A 5 -12.41 5.05 -11.48
CA THR A 5 -11.18 4.54 -12.11
C THR A 5 -10.30 3.83 -11.09
N ILE A 6 -9.39 2.97 -11.57
CA ILE A 6 -8.31 2.40 -10.75
C ILE A 6 -7.50 3.54 -10.15
N THR A 7 -7.08 4.50 -10.99
CA THR A 7 -6.30 5.67 -10.57
C THR A 7 -6.95 6.40 -9.40
N ALA A 8 -8.23 6.78 -9.52
CA ALA A 8 -8.89 7.55 -8.47
C ALA A 8 -9.13 6.77 -7.16
N LEU A 9 -9.29 5.44 -7.23
CA LEU A 9 -9.43 4.62 -6.02
C LEU A 9 -8.09 4.50 -5.28
N TYR A 10 -7.02 4.17 -6.01
CA TYR A 10 -5.71 3.88 -5.42
C TYR A 10 -5.01 5.17 -4.96
N GLU A 11 -5.10 6.28 -5.71
CA GLU A 11 -4.61 7.61 -5.23
C GLU A 11 -5.28 8.01 -3.91
N LYS A 12 -6.59 7.79 -3.80
CA LYS A 12 -7.31 8.07 -2.55
C LYS A 12 -6.85 7.18 -1.39
N ASP A 13 -6.45 5.94 -1.66
CA ASP A 13 -5.89 5.07 -0.64
C ASP A 13 -4.46 5.49 -0.25
N HIS A 14 -3.64 5.96 -1.20
CA HIS A 14 -2.36 6.60 -0.92
C HIS A 14 -2.51 7.83 -0.01
N ASP A 15 -3.41 8.76 -0.34
CA ASP A 15 -3.70 9.94 0.48
C ASP A 15 -4.09 9.55 1.92
N ARG A 16 -4.91 8.50 2.07
CA ARG A 16 -5.32 7.98 3.37
C ARG A 16 -4.14 7.41 4.16
N LEU A 17 -3.24 6.68 3.49
CA LEU A 17 -2.05 6.10 4.12
C LEU A 17 -1.05 7.18 4.54
N ASP A 18 -0.86 8.20 3.70
CA ASP A 18 0.02 9.35 4.00
C ASP A 18 -0.45 10.10 5.25
N GLU A 19 -1.75 10.37 5.39
CA GLU A 19 -2.27 11.06 6.58
C GLU A 19 -2.18 10.22 7.86
N LEU A 20 -2.31 8.88 7.77
CA LEU A 20 -2.05 7.99 8.91
C LEU A 20 -0.58 8.02 9.31
N PHE A 21 0.34 7.95 8.35
CA PHE A 21 1.77 7.97 8.65
C PHE A 21 2.21 9.31 9.22
N LYS A 22 1.71 10.42 8.67
CA LYS A 22 1.92 11.77 9.22
C LYS A 22 1.38 11.91 10.64
N THR A 23 0.23 11.31 10.95
CA THR A 23 -0.32 11.27 12.31
C THR A 23 0.62 10.52 13.26
N PHE A 24 1.18 9.39 12.82
CA PHE A 24 2.22 8.67 13.57
C PHE A 24 3.43 9.56 13.84
N GLN A 25 4.03 10.17 12.81
CA GLN A 25 5.24 10.99 12.94
C GLN A 25 5.05 12.19 13.89
N THR A 26 3.92 12.89 13.74
CA THR A 26 3.62 14.10 14.52
C THR A 26 3.27 13.79 15.98
N SER A 27 2.66 12.63 16.24
CA SER A 27 2.23 12.25 17.60
C SER A 27 3.32 11.48 18.37
N LYS A 28 4.29 10.85 17.69
CA LYS A 28 5.28 9.91 18.27
C LYS A 28 5.94 10.39 19.57
N ARG A 29 6.24 11.68 19.70
CA ARG A 29 6.94 12.27 20.86
C ARG A 29 6.04 12.94 21.90
N SER A 30 4.77 13.21 21.56
CA SER A 30 3.83 13.91 22.44
C SER A 30 2.71 13.01 22.97
N ASP A 31 2.29 12.03 22.16
CA ASP A 31 1.21 11.09 22.45
C ASP A 31 1.53 9.75 21.75
N PHE A 32 2.30 8.92 22.44
CA PHE A 32 2.77 7.65 21.89
C PHE A 32 1.62 6.66 21.65
N THR A 33 0.56 6.69 22.46
CA THR A 33 -0.61 5.82 22.27
C THR A 33 -1.27 6.12 20.94
N LYS A 34 -1.56 7.40 20.67
CA LYS A 34 -2.10 7.84 19.38
C LYS A 34 -1.17 7.49 18.22
N ALA A 35 0.14 7.69 18.40
CA ALA A 35 1.13 7.34 17.37
C ALA A 35 1.12 5.84 17.05
N LYS A 36 1.09 4.99 18.07
CA LYS A 36 1.03 3.52 17.93
C LYS A 36 -0.23 3.08 17.19
N GLU A 37 -1.39 3.66 17.51
CA GLU A 37 -2.66 3.37 16.83
C GLU A 37 -2.59 3.77 15.35
N ALA A 38 -2.15 5.00 15.06
CA ALA A 38 -1.99 5.49 13.69
C ALA A 38 -1.01 4.62 12.88
N PHE A 39 0.11 4.21 13.47
CA PHE A 39 1.06 3.31 12.81
C PHE A 39 0.48 1.93 12.56
N LYS A 40 -0.30 1.38 13.50
CA LYS A 40 -0.97 0.08 13.32
C LYS A 40 -1.95 0.14 12.14
N GLU A 41 -2.76 1.19 12.06
CA GLU A 41 -3.69 1.39 10.96
C GLU A 41 -2.96 1.62 9.62
N PHE A 42 -1.87 2.38 9.62
CA PHE A 42 -1.01 2.56 8.45
C PHE A 42 -0.41 1.24 7.97
N LYS A 43 0.21 0.46 8.86
CA LYS A 43 0.86 -0.82 8.53
C LYS A 43 -0.14 -1.79 7.92
N VAL A 44 -1.27 -2.01 8.58
CA VAL A 44 -2.34 -2.89 8.09
C VAL A 44 -2.89 -2.38 6.75
N GLY A 45 -3.11 -1.07 6.65
CA GLY A 45 -3.60 -0.45 5.43
C GLY A 45 -2.66 -0.64 4.24
N LEU A 46 -1.36 -0.40 4.41
CA LEU A 46 -0.36 -0.54 3.35
C LEU A 46 -0.12 -2.01 2.98
N GLN A 47 -0.17 -2.94 3.94
CA GLN A 47 -0.13 -4.37 3.65
C GLN A 47 -1.35 -4.81 2.83
N ARG A 48 -2.54 -4.31 3.17
CA ARG A 48 -3.76 -4.57 2.38
C ARG A 48 -3.66 -4.00 0.98
N HIS A 49 -3.14 -2.78 0.84
CA HIS A 49 -2.91 -2.13 -0.44
C HIS A 49 -2.05 -2.99 -1.35
N ILE A 50 -0.88 -3.41 -0.86
CA ILE A 50 0.05 -4.29 -1.58
C ILE A 50 -0.63 -5.62 -1.97
N VAL A 51 -1.45 -6.21 -1.09
CA VAL A 51 -2.20 -7.43 -1.41
C VAL A 51 -3.22 -7.20 -2.52
N TRP A 52 -3.92 -6.07 -2.53
CA TRP A 52 -4.83 -5.73 -3.63
C TRP A 52 -4.08 -5.65 -4.95
N GLU A 53 -2.89 -5.09 -4.95
CA GLU A 53 -2.09 -4.99 -6.16
C GLU A 53 -1.57 -6.35 -6.62
N GLU A 54 -0.90 -7.08 -5.74
CA GLU A 54 -0.24 -8.34 -6.09
C GLU A 54 -1.20 -9.49 -6.39
N GLU A 55 -2.36 -9.56 -5.71
CA GLU A 55 -3.32 -10.66 -5.89
C GLU A 55 -4.42 -10.33 -6.90
N LEU A 56 -4.70 -9.05 -7.20
CA LEU A 56 -5.79 -8.67 -8.11
C LEU A 56 -5.32 -7.80 -9.27
N LEU A 57 -4.67 -6.68 -8.99
CA LEU A 57 -4.42 -5.66 -10.00
C LEU A 57 -3.34 -6.08 -11.00
N PHE A 58 -2.21 -6.58 -10.51
CA PHE A 58 -1.09 -7.02 -11.33
C PHE A 58 -1.44 -8.26 -12.16
N PRO A 59 -2.09 -9.33 -11.62
CA PRO A 59 -2.51 -10.46 -12.45
C PRO A 59 -3.45 -10.06 -13.58
N MET A 60 -4.40 -9.16 -13.32
CA MET A 60 -5.30 -8.67 -14.36
C MET A 60 -4.56 -7.87 -15.44
N TRP A 61 -3.65 -6.99 -15.04
CA TRP A 61 -2.80 -6.25 -15.98
C TRP A 61 -1.95 -7.19 -16.84
N GLU A 62 -1.32 -8.18 -16.22
CA GLU A 62 -0.47 -9.18 -16.87
C GLU A 62 -1.28 -10.02 -17.87
N GLU A 63 -2.48 -10.47 -17.50
CA GLU A 63 -3.40 -11.20 -18.39
C GLU A 63 -3.83 -10.36 -19.60
N LYS A 64 -4.13 -9.08 -19.38
CA LYS A 64 -4.60 -8.15 -20.43
C LYS A 64 -3.51 -7.79 -21.44
N THR A 65 -2.28 -7.63 -20.97
CA THR A 65 -1.19 -7.05 -21.76
C THR A 65 -0.17 -8.08 -22.24
N GLY A 66 -0.12 -9.25 -21.59
CA GLY A 66 0.95 -10.23 -21.78
C GLY A 66 2.30 -9.80 -21.20
N MET A 67 2.37 -8.67 -20.51
CA MET A 67 3.61 -8.12 -19.93
C MET A 67 3.87 -8.72 -18.54
N ILE A 68 4.39 -9.94 -18.50
CA ILE A 68 4.65 -10.68 -17.26
C ILE A 68 6.06 -10.39 -16.71
N GLU A 69 7.10 -10.79 -17.45
CA GLU A 69 8.50 -10.70 -16.97
C GLU A 69 9.19 -9.37 -17.32
N ASP A 70 8.93 -8.84 -18.53
CA ASP A 70 9.50 -7.56 -19.00
C ASP A 70 8.56 -6.37 -18.73
N GLY A 71 7.59 -6.55 -17.83
CA GLY A 71 6.57 -5.57 -17.47
C GLY A 71 6.96 -4.66 -16.30
N PRO A 72 6.08 -3.72 -15.91
CA PRO A 72 6.31 -2.88 -14.73
C PRO A 72 6.14 -3.67 -13.41
N THR A 73 5.31 -4.71 -13.40
CA THR A 73 4.85 -5.38 -12.18
C THR A 73 5.93 -6.19 -11.43
N PRO A 74 6.99 -6.75 -12.04
CA PRO A 74 8.10 -7.36 -11.29
C PRO A 74 8.90 -6.34 -10.47
N VAL A 75 9.13 -5.13 -11.02
CA VAL A 75 9.81 -4.04 -10.30
C VAL A 75 8.99 -3.59 -9.11
N MET A 76 7.66 -3.50 -9.28
CA MET A 76 6.74 -3.14 -8.19
C MET A 76 6.79 -4.16 -7.05
N ARG A 77 6.73 -5.46 -7.36
CA ARG A 77 6.86 -6.54 -6.34
C ARG A 77 8.20 -6.49 -5.61
N PHE A 78 9.29 -6.25 -6.32
CA PHE A 78 10.62 -6.10 -5.71
C PHE A 78 10.67 -4.90 -4.74
N GLU A 79 10.01 -3.81 -5.06
CA GLU A 79 9.90 -2.67 -4.14
C GLU A 79 8.94 -2.93 -2.98
N HIS A 80 7.84 -3.67 -3.19
CA HIS A 80 6.96 -4.11 -2.10
C HIS A 80 7.70 -4.94 -1.05
N GLU A 81 8.61 -5.81 -1.46
CA GLU A 81 9.47 -6.56 -0.52
C GLU A 81 10.30 -5.62 0.35
N GLN A 82 10.91 -4.59 -0.24
CA GLN A 82 11.70 -3.59 0.50
C GLN A 82 10.81 -2.73 1.42
N ILE A 83 9.63 -2.33 0.95
CA ILE A 83 8.62 -1.63 1.75
C ILE A 83 8.23 -2.46 2.98
N ARG A 84 7.95 -3.76 2.80
CA ARG A 84 7.63 -4.68 3.91
C ARG A 84 8.77 -4.78 4.93
N GLN A 85 10.01 -4.84 4.48
CA GLN A 85 11.18 -4.88 5.38
C GLN A 85 11.30 -3.61 6.22
N LEU A 86 11.12 -2.42 5.62
CA LEU A 86 11.14 -1.15 6.32
C LEU A 86 9.97 -1.00 7.30
N LEU A 87 8.77 -1.43 6.90
CA LEU A 87 7.59 -1.48 7.77
C LEU A 87 7.84 -2.33 9.01
N ASP A 88 8.45 -3.50 8.86
CA ASP A 88 8.75 -4.38 9.99
C ASP A 88 9.85 -3.80 10.89
N ALA A 89 10.83 -3.09 10.34
CA ALA A 89 11.84 -2.39 11.13
C ALA A 89 11.22 -1.29 12.01
N ILE A 90 10.32 -0.48 11.45
CA ILE A 90 9.59 0.55 12.21
C ILE A 90 8.67 -0.12 13.24
N HIS A 91 7.99 -1.20 12.86
CA HIS A 91 7.07 -1.91 13.75
C HIS A 91 7.76 -2.40 15.02
N ARG A 92 8.95 -3.01 14.93
CA ARG A 92 9.72 -3.46 16.09
C ARG A 92 10.07 -2.32 17.05
N LYS A 93 10.33 -1.12 16.52
CA LYS A 93 10.58 0.08 17.33
C LYS A 93 9.30 0.55 18.02
N VAL A 94 8.17 0.55 17.31
CA VAL A 94 6.86 0.88 17.90
C VAL A 94 6.46 -0.14 18.99
N GLU A 95 6.74 -1.43 18.81
CA GLU A 95 6.47 -2.46 19.82
C GLU A 95 7.30 -2.27 21.09
N SER A 96 8.58 -1.91 20.94
CA SER A 96 9.51 -1.66 22.05
C SER A 96 9.40 -0.23 22.63
N GLN A 97 8.48 0.59 22.12
CA GLN A 97 8.35 2.02 22.45
C GLN A 97 9.63 2.83 22.20
N ASP A 98 10.47 2.39 21.27
CA ASP A 98 11.64 3.13 20.81
C ASP A 98 11.20 4.25 19.86
N LEU A 99 11.43 5.50 20.26
CA LEU A 99 11.07 6.68 19.49
C LEU A 99 12.04 6.96 18.32
N ASN A 100 13.17 6.24 18.26
CA ASN A 100 14.27 6.50 17.32
C ASN A 100 14.08 5.78 15.97
N SER A 101 12.89 5.86 15.39
CA SER A 101 12.54 5.27 14.08
C SER A 101 12.72 6.23 12.89
N ASP A 102 13.22 7.46 13.10
CA ASP A 102 13.23 8.51 12.06
C ASP A 102 14.00 8.10 10.78
N GLN A 103 15.07 7.31 10.90
CA GLN A 103 15.87 6.86 9.76
C GLN A 103 15.13 5.84 8.89
N GLU A 104 14.47 4.86 9.51
CA GLU A 104 13.66 3.88 8.80
C GLU A 104 12.43 4.53 8.17
N GLU A 105 11.79 5.47 8.88
CA GLU A 105 10.68 6.27 8.36
C GLU A 105 11.08 7.08 7.12
N GLN A 106 12.22 7.78 7.15
CA GLN A 106 12.70 8.55 6.00
C GLN A 106 13.02 7.64 4.81
N SER A 107 13.58 6.46 5.08
CA SER A 107 13.89 5.47 4.04
C SER A 107 12.60 4.95 3.39
N LEU A 108 11.58 4.66 4.19
CA LEU A 108 10.26 4.25 3.73
C LEU A 108 9.59 5.34 2.89
N LEU A 109 9.59 6.59 3.35
CA LEU A 109 9.01 7.72 2.62
C LEU A 109 9.69 7.96 1.28
N ASN A 110 11.03 7.84 1.21
CA ASN A 110 11.75 7.98 -0.04
C ASN A 110 11.37 6.89 -1.05
N LEU A 111 11.26 5.65 -0.58
CA LEU A 111 10.87 4.51 -1.42
C LEU A 111 9.43 4.66 -1.90
N LEU A 112 8.47 4.86 -0.98
CA LEU A 112 7.06 5.09 -1.31
C LEU A 112 6.87 6.28 -2.26
N GLY A 113 7.57 7.39 -2.03
CA GLY A 113 7.46 8.55 -2.91
C GLY A 113 7.89 8.25 -4.35
N SER A 114 8.89 7.39 -4.57
CA SER A 114 9.25 6.95 -5.93
C SER A 114 8.32 5.88 -6.48
N HIS A 115 7.89 4.96 -5.62
CA HIS A 115 6.98 3.87 -5.92
C HIS A 115 5.62 4.37 -6.40
N ASN A 116 4.93 5.16 -5.57
CA ASN A 116 3.62 5.75 -5.85
C ASN A 116 3.64 6.60 -7.13
N ARG A 117 4.75 7.32 -7.40
CA ARG A 117 4.88 8.08 -8.66
C ARG A 117 4.84 7.20 -9.90
N LYS A 118 5.40 5.98 -9.87
CA LYS A 118 5.34 5.06 -11.01
C LYS A 118 3.92 4.52 -11.17
N GLU A 119 3.23 4.30 -10.06
CA GLU A 119 1.86 3.82 -10.06
C GLU A 119 0.90 4.85 -10.62
N GLU A 120 0.83 6.01 -9.98
CA GLU A 120 -0.13 7.07 -10.28
C GLU A 120 0.09 7.69 -11.66
N ARG A 121 1.35 7.77 -12.12
CA ARG A 121 1.67 8.42 -13.41
C ARG A 121 1.76 7.47 -14.59
N ALA A 122 1.91 6.18 -14.35
CA ALA A 122 2.10 5.21 -15.43
C ALA A 122 1.22 3.98 -15.28
N LEU A 123 1.35 3.22 -14.19
CA LEU A 123 0.67 1.93 -14.08
C LEU A 123 -0.85 2.07 -13.98
N TYR A 124 -1.39 2.83 -13.03
CA TYR A 124 -2.84 2.96 -12.86
C TYR A 124 -3.52 3.59 -14.09
N PRO A 125 -3.00 4.66 -14.71
CA PRO A 125 -3.56 5.18 -15.95
C PRO A 125 -3.53 4.16 -17.09
N ALA A 126 -2.46 3.36 -17.20
CA ALA A 126 -2.37 2.31 -18.20
C ALA A 126 -3.42 1.21 -17.96
N ILE A 127 -3.65 0.83 -16.70
CA ILE A 127 -4.70 -0.13 -16.34
C ILE A 127 -6.09 0.42 -16.67
N ASP A 128 -6.36 1.68 -16.35
CA ASP A 128 -7.63 2.33 -16.72
C ASP A 128 -7.86 2.33 -18.25
N ASN A 129 -6.80 2.41 -19.05
CA ASN A 129 -6.92 2.37 -20.52
C ASN A 129 -7.21 0.97 -21.09
N VAL A 130 -6.87 -0.11 -20.38
CA VAL A 130 -7.07 -1.50 -20.85
C VAL A 130 -8.25 -2.21 -20.17
N THR A 131 -8.91 -1.53 -19.23
CA THR A 131 -10.08 -2.05 -18.50
C THR A 131 -11.34 -1.28 -18.84
N ASN A 132 -12.49 -1.96 -18.79
CA ASN A 132 -13.80 -1.33 -18.88
C ASN A 132 -14.45 -1.14 -17.50
N ALA A 133 -15.65 -0.56 -17.44
CA ALA A 133 -16.37 -0.29 -16.20
C ALA A 133 -16.76 -1.55 -15.40
N ASP A 134 -17.16 -2.62 -16.09
CA ASP A 134 -17.61 -3.87 -15.46
C ASP A 134 -16.42 -4.62 -14.84
N GLU A 135 -15.28 -4.62 -15.53
CA GLU A 135 -14.02 -5.20 -15.04
C GLU A 135 -13.53 -4.47 -13.78
N ARG A 136 -13.51 -3.13 -13.81
CA ARG A 136 -13.14 -2.30 -12.65
C ARG A 136 -14.10 -2.53 -11.48
N THR A 137 -15.40 -2.59 -11.75
CA THR A 137 -16.42 -2.89 -10.73
C THR A 137 -16.20 -4.26 -10.10
N THR A 138 -15.84 -5.26 -10.90
CA THR A 138 -15.52 -6.61 -10.42
C THR A 138 -14.31 -6.58 -9.50
N ILE A 139 -13.22 -5.92 -9.89
CA ILE A 139 -12.02 -5.75 -9.04
C ILE A 139 -12.39 -5.09 -7.71
N PHE A 140 -13.13 -3.97 -7.75
CA PHE A 140 -13.50 -3.23 -6.54
C PHE A 140 -14.40 -4.03 -5.59
N ASN A 141 -15.23 -4.92 -6.12
CA ASN A 141 -16.03 -5.81 -5.29
C ASN A 141 -15.16 -6.92 -4.68
N THR A 142 -14.24 -7.50 -5.46
CA THR A 142 -13.31 -8.52 -4.96
C THR A 142 -12.39 -7.98 -3.87
N MET A 143 -11.89 -6.75 -4.01
CA MET A 143 -11.06 -6.08 -2.99
C MET A 143 -11.73 -6.07 -1.60
N LYS A 144 -13.06 -5.92 -1.54
CA LYS A 144 -13.84 -5.91 -0.29
C LYS A 144 -13.99 -7.30 0.35
N THR A 145 -13.77 -8.35 -0.43
CA THR A 145 -13.91 -9.75 0.01
C THR A 145 -12.60 -10.39 0.44
N ILE A 146 -11.45 -9.75 0.20
CA ILE A 146 -10.15 -10.28 0.64
C ILE A 146 -10.16 -10.42 2.17
N PRO A 147 -9.96 -11.64 2.71
CA PRO A 147 -9.95 -11.86 4.15
C PRO A 147 -8.82 -11.09 4.82
N GLU A 148 -9.11 -10.49 5.97
CA GLU A 148 -8.11 -9.76 6.78
C GLU A 148 -6.84 -10.57 7.05
N GLY A 149 -6.96 -11.89 7.24
CA GLY A 149 -5.81 -12.78 7.46
C GLY A 149 -4.75 -12.77 6.34
N ARG A 150 -5.09 -12.28 5.13
CA ARG A 150 -4.14 -12.14 4.02
C ARG A 150 -3.13 -11.01 4.22
N TYR A 151 -3.53 -9.94 4.91
CA TYR A 151 -2.69 -8.77 5.15
C TYR A 151 -2.42 -8.51 6.64
N ASN A 152 -3.11 -9.20 7.55
CA ASN A 152 -2.92 -9.09 9.01
C ASN A 152 -1.98 -10.14 9.61
N ALA A 153 -1.15 -10.82 8.82
CA ALA A 153 -0.33 -11.96 9.28
C ALA A 153 0.57 -11.66 10.50
N CYS A 154 0.84 -10.39 10.84
CA CYS A 154 1.60 -9.98 12.03
C CYS A 154 0.77 -9.38 13.19
N CYS A 155 -0.53 -9.08 13.03
CA CYS A 155 -1.28 -8.32 14.05
C CYS A 155 -2.26 -9.16 14.88
N SER A 156 -2.31 -10.48 14.68
CA SER A 156 -3.28 -11.39 15.32
C SER A 156 -2.87 -11.92 16.70
N GLY A 157 -1.79 -11.42 17.28
CA GLY A 157 -1.40 -11.77 18.64
C GLY A 157 -0.33 -10.81 19.11
N HIS A 158 -0.69 -9.95 20.07
CA HIS A 158 0.06 -9.45 21.22
C HIS A 158 -0.82 -8.40 21.91
#